data_AF-A0A954QSE6-F1
#
_entry.id   AF-A0A954QSE6-F1
#
_cell.length_a   1.000
_cell.length_b   1.000
_cell.length_c   1.000
_cell.angle_alpha   90.00
_cell.angle_beta   90.00
_cell.angle_gamma   90.00
#
_symmetry.space_group_name_H-M   'P 1'
#
loop_
_entity.id
_entity.type
_entity.pdbx_description
1 polymer ?
#
loop_
_entity_poly.entity_id
_entity_poly.type
_entity_poly.pdbx_seq_one_letter_code
_entity_poly.pdbx_strand_id
1 'polypeptide(L)'
;KDKGLNFQYGKDPETELIESQVLEQCKMYVAALRLADDFGCDSIGIQYQQGLKDLAPASDLVEGSLNNVDRPPVKSADGKRVLFEGEALPHFNEVDECAGLDGLVTYRLWRKLGFDPENTLHDLRWGAEFNGEYVWVLLISGAAPPAHFIDGWKGASSLRQPPMYFRLGGGSLRGVSKPGHIVWSRVFVEGGDLHIDIG
;
A
#
# COMPACT_ATOMS: atom_id res chain seq x y z
N LYS A 1 -1.17 7.60 14.92
CA LYS A 1 -1.59 7.29 16.32
C LYS A 1 -2.98 7.83 16.59
N ASP A 2 -3.24 9.12 16.33
CA ASP A 2 -4.55 9.77 16.58
C ASP A 2 -5.75 9.09 15.92
N LYS A 3 -5.56 8.51 14.72
CA LYS A 3 -6.60 7.76 13.99
C LYS A 3 -6.82 6.32 14.48
N GLY A 4 -6.10 5.89 15.52
CA GLY A 4 -6.31 4.57 16.16
C GLY A 4 -5.51 3.40 15.60
N LEU A 5 -4.58 3.61 14.66
CA LEU A 5 -3.67 2.54 14.18
C LEU A 5 -2.93 1.89 15.37
N ASN A 6 -3.10 0.58 15.51
CA ASN A 6 -2.48 -0.18 16.59
C ASN A 6 -1.05 -0.62 16.21
N PHE A 7 -0.06 0.10 16.70
CA PHE A 7 1.34 -0.30 16.59
C PHE A 7 1.72 -1.30 17.68
N GLN A 8 2.16 -2.50 17.29
CA GLN A 8 2.62 -3.53 18.20
C GLN A 8 4.10 -3.32 18.54
N TYR A 9 4.37 -2.27 19.31
CA TYR A 9 5.74 -1.93 19.71
C TYR A 9 6.31 -2.92 20.72
N GLY A 10 7.60 -3.21 20.57
CA GLY A 10 8.42 -3.93 21.54
C GLY A 10 9.73 -3.19 21.84
N LYS A 11 10.75 -3.95 22.23
CA LYS A 11 12.07 -3.48 22.63
C LYS A 11 13.19 -4.01 21.75
N ASP A 12 13.02 -5.21 21.17
CA ASP A 12 14.04 -5.82 20.32
C ASP A 12 13.82 -5.48 18.84
N PRO A 13 14.66 -4.63 18.20
CA PRO A 13 14.51 -4.28 16.79
C PRO A 13 14.60 -5.47 15.82
N GLU A 14 15.23 -6.58 16.21
CA GLU A 14 15.42 -7.76 15.38
C GLU A 14 14.18 -8.66 15.32
N THR A 15 13.27 -8.54 16.29
CA THR A 15 12.10 -9.42 16.39
C THR A 15 10.78 -8.69 16.63
N GLU A 16 10.83 -7.46 17.14
CA GLU A 16 9.69 -6.62 17.49
C GLU A 16 9.73 -5.27 16.77
N LEU A 17 8.58 -4.63 16.60
CA LEU A 17 8.53 -3.32 15.96
C LEU A 17 9.00 -2.26 16.95
N ILE A 18 9.88 -1.36 16.55
CA ILE A 18 10.28 -0.24 17.40
C ILE A 18 9.96 1.11 16.74
N GLU A 19 9.79 2.14 17.57
CA GLU A 19 9.37 3.46 17.10
C GLU A 19 10.34 4.08 16.09
N SER A 20 11.65 3.84 16.23
CA SER A 20 12.63 4.35 15.26
C SER A 20 12.44 3.78 13.85
N GLN A 21 12.06 2.51 13.71
CA GLN A 21 11.74 1.91 12.41
C GLN A 21 10.52 2.59 11.78
N VAL A 22 9.48 2.86 12.57
CA VAL A 22 8.28 3.57 12.11
C VAL A 22 8.61 5.01 11.70
N LEU A 23 9.47 5.70 12.45
CA LEU A 23 9.92 7.05 12.08
C LEU A 23 10.71 7.07 10.77
N GLU A 24 11.55 6.06 10.49
CA GLU A 24 12.20 5.91 9.18
C GLU A 24 11.17 5.66 8.06
N GLN A 25 10.14 4.84 8.29
CA GLN A 25 9.03 4.69 7.33
C GLN A 25 8.30 6.03 7.11
N CYS A 26 8.10 6.84 8.15
CA CYS A 26 7.52 8.18 7.99
C CYS A 26 8.41 9.09 7.13
N LYS A 27 9.74 9.01 7.25
CA LYS A 27 10.66 9.75 6.36
C LYS A 27 10.52 9.28 4.92
N MET A 28 10.46 7.97 4.69
CA MET A 28 10.24 7.39 3.35
C MET A 28 8.90 7.86 2.77
N TYR A 29 7.82 7.85 3.55
CA TYR A 29 6.50 8.37 3.14
C TYR A 29 6.55 9.84 2.71
N VAL A 30 7.22 10.69 3.50
CA VAL A 30 7.40 12.10 3.15
C VAL A 30 8.24 12.26 1.88
N ALA A 31 9.31 11.48 1.74
CA ALA A 31 10.15 11.50 0.55
C ALA A 31 9.39 11.06 -0.71
N ALA A 32 8.62 9.97 -0.63
CA ALA A 32 7.82 9.44 -1.74
C ALA A 32 6.83 10.49 -2.28
N LEU A 33 6.10 11.17 -1.40
CA LEU A 33 5.15 12.21 -1.80
C LEU A 33 5.83 13.45 -2.40
N ARG A 34 6.99 13.84 -1.87
CA ARG A 34 7.76 14.96 -2.41
C ARG A 34 8.35 14.63 -3.77
N LEU A 35 8.87 13.41 -3.95
CA LEU A 35 9.32 12.94 -5.26
C LEU A 35 8.16 12.95 -6.26
N ALA A 36 6.98 12.50 -5.88
CA ALA A 36 5.81 12.55 -6.76
C ALA A 36 5.43 13.99 -7.15
N ASP A 37 5.44 14.94 -6.20
CA ASP A 37 5.20 16.36 -6.50
C ASP A 37 6.29 16.97 -7.38
N ASP A 38 7.57 16.71 -7.09
CA ASP A 38 8.72 17.27 -7.80
C ASP A 38 8.80 16.78 -9.26
N PHE A 39 8.45 15.52 -9.51
CA PHE A 39 8.46 14.90 -10.84
C PHE A 39 7.10 14.92 -11.54
N GLY A 40 6.04 15.39 -10.89
CA GLY A 40 4.68 15.43 -11.44
C GLY A 40 4.08 14.03 -11.67
N CYS A 41 4.40 13.06 -10.81
CA CYS A 41 3.91 11.69 -10.92
C CYS A 41 2.47 11.56 -10.41
N ASP A 42 1.61 10.96 -11.22
CA ASP A 42 0.25 10.55 -10.83
C ASP A 42 0.21 9.24 -10.02
N SER A 43 1.28 8.45 -10.11
CA SER A 43 1.45 7.18 -9.41
C SER A 43 2.93 6.90 -9.23
N ILE A 44 3.29 6.16 -8.17
CA ILE A 44 4.68 5.80 -7.87
C ILE A 44 4.77 4.33 -7.44
N GLY A 45 5.87 3.68 -7.78
CA GLY A 45 6.16 2.32 -7.34
C GLY A 45 7.39 2.29 -6.45
N ILE A 46 7.34 1.52 -5.37
CA ILE A 46 8.49 1.26 -4.51
C ILE A 46 8.93 -0.19 -4.76
N GLN A 47 10.14 -0.36 -5.31
CA GLN A 47 10.71 -1.68 -5.57
C GLN A 47 10.92 -2.46 -4.28
N TYR A 48 11.45 -1.76 -3.27
CA TYR A 48 11.87 -2.26 -1.97
C TYR A 48 12.82 -3.46 -1.99
N GLN A 49 12.34 -4.62 -2.44
CA GLN A 49 13.10 -5.85 -2.55
C GLN A 49 14.30 -5.69 -3.49
N GLN A 50 15.40 -6.36 -3.14
CA GLN A 50 16.67 -6.37 -3.88
C GLN A 50 17.28 -4.96 -4.06
N GLY A 51 17.81 -4.40 -2.97
CA GLY A 51 18.50 -3.12 -2.95
C GLY A 51 18.08 -2.26 -1.77
N LEU A 52 16.88 -1.67 -1.84
CA LEU A 52 16.39 -0.74 -0.80
C LEU A 52 16.19 -1.43 0.55
N LYS A 53 15.83 -2.72 0.57
CA LYS A 53 15.72 -3.54 1.79
C LYS A 53 16.97 -3.55 2.69
N ASP A 54 18.14 -3.26 2.11
CA ASP A 54 19.42 -3.25 2.82
C ASP A 54 19.76 -1.86 3.39
N LEU A 55 18.93 -0.85 3.08
CA LEU A 55 19.17 0.56 3.39
C LEU A 55 18.06 1.19 4.25
N ALA A 56 16.84 0.67 4.19
CA ALA A 56 15.69 1.19 4.92
C ALA A 56 14.77 0.08 5.46
N PRO A 57 13.98 0.35 6.52
CA PRO A 57 12.91 -0.55 6.94
C PRO A 57 11.84 -0.73 5.86
N ALA A 58 11.04 -1.79 6.00
CA ALA A 58 9.94 -2.19 5.12
C ALA A 58 9.09 -1.00 4.67
N SER A 59 8.74 -0.94 3.39
CA SER A 59 7.91 0.13 2.85
C SER A 59 6.42 -0.06 3.13
N ASP A 60 5.98 -1.22 3.60
CA ASP A 60 4.57 -1.58 3.79
C ASP A 60 3.67 -0.47 4.37
N LEU A 61 4.02 0.08 5.54
CA LEU A 61 3.24 1.16 6.16
C LEU A 61 3.10 2.36 5.24
N VAL A 62 4.15 2.66 4.48
CA VAL A 62 4.18 3.73 3.47
C VAL A 62 3.25 3.40 2.32
N GLU A 63 3.40 2.22 1.72
CA GLU A 63 2.64 1.79 0.54
C GLU A 63 1.13 1.79 0.79
N GLY A 64 0.69 1.19 1.90
CA GLY A 64 -0.72 1.19 2.27
C GLY A 64 -1.23 2.59 2.65
N SER A 65 -0.38 3.46 3.19
CA SER A 65 -0.76 4.86 3.46
C SER A 65 -0.91 5.68 2.18
N LEU A 66 -0.07 5.44 1.16
CA LEU A 66 -0.13 6.14 -0.12
C LEU A 66 -1.42 5.84 -0.88
N ASN A 67 -1.86 4.57 -0.84
CA ASN A 67 -3.10 4.10 -1.47
C ASN A 67 -4.40 4.50 -0.75
N ASN A 68 -4.34 5.34 0.29
CA ASN A 68 -5.50 5.73 1.09
C ASN A 68 -5.78 7.24 0.97
N VAL A 69 -7.02 7.64 0.73
CA VAL A 69 -7.37 9.07 0.62
C VAL A 69 -7.16 9.79 1.95
N ASP A 70 -7.63 9.16 3.04
CA ASP A 70 -7.50 9.67 4.40
C ASP A 70 -6.10 9.42 4.99
N ARG A 71 -5.04 9.85 4.31
CA ARG A 71 -3.64 9.63 4.69
C ARG A 71 -3.05 10.78 5.54
N PRO A 72 -1.95 10.55 6.29
CA PRO A 72 -1.29 11.62 7.04
C PRO A 72 -0.82 12.77 6.11
N PRO A 73 -1.08 14.05 6.46
CA PRO A 73 -0.73 15.17 5.58
C PRO A 73 0.77 15.37 5.49
N VAL A 74 1.26 15.73 4.29
CA VAL A 74 2.67 16.06 4.03
C VAL A 74 2.74 17.39 3.32
N LYS A 75 3.71 18.22 3.70
CA LYS A 75 3.97 19.49 3.02
C LYS A 75 5.02 19.35 1.91
N SER A 76 4.89 20.18 0.88
CA SER A 76 5.89 20.40 -0.17
C SER A 76 7.28 20.68 0.42
N ALA A 77 8.33 20.52 -0.39
CA ALA A 77 9.71 20.75 0.04
C ALA A 77 9.92 22.17 0.61
N ASP A 78 9.24 23.17 0.04
CA ASP A 78 9.25 24.56 0.49
C ASP A 78 8.30 24.86 1.67
N GLY A 79 7.53 23.87 2.12
CA GLY A 79 6.60 23.97 3.24
C GLY A 79 5.31 24.74 2.98
N LYS A 80 5.04 25.17 1.74
CA LYS A 80 3.91 26.07 1.42
C LYS A 80 2.60 25.36 1.10
N ARG A 81 2.65 24.16 0.50
CA ARG A 81 1.47 23.41 0.05
C ARG A 81 1.34 22.12 0.85
N VAL A 82 0.11 21.70 1.15
CA VAL A 82 -0.17 20.31 1.53
C VAL A 82 -0.26 19.51 0.23
N LEU A 83 0.53 18.45 0.12
CA LEU A 83 0.61 17.62 -1.08
C LEU A 83 -0.59 16.67 -1.14
N PHE A 84 -1.22 16.57 -2.31
CA PHE A 84 -2.38 15.72 -2.63
C PHE A 84 -3.43 15.64 -1.50
N GLU A 85 -3.86 16.80 -1.00
CA GLU A 85 -4.85 16.88 0.08
C GLU A 85 -6.19 16.27 -0.35
N GLY A 86 -6.72 15.36 0.46
CA GLY A 86 -7.97 14.64 0.13
C GLY A 86 -7.83 13.67 -1.04
N GLU A 87 -6.61 13.25 -1.36
CA GLU A 87 -6.29 12.34 -2.47
C GLU A 87 -5.32 11.26 -2.00
N ALA A 88 -5.54 10.03 -2.49
CA ALA A 88 -4.49 9.02 -2.47
C ALA A 88 -3.44 9.36 -3.54
N LEU A 89 -2.24 8.80 -3.38
CA LEU A 89 -1.25 8.70 -4.45
C LEU A 89 -1.17 7.22 -4.83
N PRO A 90 -1.85 6.78 -5.91
CA PRO A 90 -1.84 5.39 -6.34
C PRO A 90 -0.41 4.83 -6.35
N HIS A 91 -0.21 3.78 -5.57
CA HIS A 91 1.07 3.15 -5.34
C HIS A 91 1.03 1.69 -5.77
N PHE A 92 2.07 1.25 -6.48
CA PHE A 92 2.24 -0.13 -6.92
C PHE A 92 3.48 -0.78 -6.30
N ASN A 93 3.24 -1.83 -5.52
CA ASN A 93 4.26 -2.63 -4.85
C ASN A 93 5.22 -3.28 -5.87
N GLU A 94 6.49 -3.39 -5.48
CA GLU A 94 7.56 -4.05 -6.24
C GLU A 94 7.85 -3.46 -7.64
N VAL A 95 7.37 -2.24 -7.91
CA VAL A 95 7.43 -1.59 -9.23
C VAL A 95 6.75 -2.42 -10.32
N ASP A 96 5.67 -3.13 -9.99
CA ASP A 96 4.81 -3.72 -11.01
C ASP A 96 4.04 -2.62 -11.76
N GLU A 97 4.63 -2.11 -12.84
CA GLU A 97 4.09 -1.01 -13.64
C GLU A 97 2.74 -1.34 -14.26
N CYS A 98 2.48 -2.61 -14.57
CA CYS A 98 1.18 -3.04 -15.09
C CYS A 98 0.09 -2.90 -14.00
N ALA A 99 0.40 -3.30 -12.76
CA ALA A 99 -0.49 -3.03 -11.63
C ALA A 99 -0.63 -1.53 -11.33
N GLY A 100 0.45 -0.75 -11.53
CA GLY A 100 0.42 0.71 -11.39
C GLY A 100 -0.52 1.39 -12.38
N LEU A 101 -0.44 1.01 -13.65
CA LEU A 101 -1.34 1.53 -14.69
C LEU A 101 -2.79 1.15 -14.40
N ASP A 102 -3.05 -0.11 -14.06
CA ASP A 102 -4.37 -0.61 -13.68
C ASP A 102 -4.95 0.17 -12.49
N GLY A 103 -4.20 0.26 -11.40
CA GLY A 103 -4.59 0.97 -10.18
C GLY A 103 -4.86 2.45 -10.41
N LEU A 104 -4.06 3.13 -11.26
CA LEU A 104 -4.29 4.53 -11.61
C LEU A 104 -5.56 4.74 -12.45
N VAL A 105 -5.80 3.87 -13.43
CA VAL A 105 -7.03 3.93 -14.25
C VAL A 105 -8.26 3.68 -13.37
N THR A 106 -8.21 2.65 -12.53
CA THR A 106 -9.27 2.31 -11.58
C THR A 106 -9.53 3.46 -10.61
N TYR A 107 -8.47 4.05 -10.02
CA TYR A 107 -8.58 5.21 -9.14
C TYR A 107 -9.35 6.36 -9.80
N ARG A 108 -8.94 6.76 -11.02
CA ARG A 108 -9.57 7.86 -11.76
C ARG A 108 -11.02 7.55 -12.14
N LEU A 109 -11.30 6.31 -12.55
CA LEU A 109 -12.64 5.88 -12.94
C LEU A 109 -13.60 5.88 -11.73
N TRP A 110 -13.20 5.29 -10.61
CA TRP A 110 -14.00 5.24 -9.38
C TRP A 110 -14.36 6.64 -8.90
N ARG A 111 -13.40 7.57 -8.88
CA ARG A 111 -13.66 8.99 -8.56
C ARG A 111 -14.68 9.62 -9.50
N LYS A 112 -14.57 9.38 -10.81
CA LYS A 112 -15.50 9.94 -11.81
C LYS A 112 -16.92 9.38 -11.65
N LEU A 113 -17.05 8.15 -11.16
CA LEU A 113 -18.32 7.51 -10.87
C LEU A 113 -18.88 7.86 -9.48
N GLY A 114 -18.10 8.54 -8.63
CA GLY A 114 -18.50 8.91 -7.27
C GLY A 114 -18.32 7.80 -6.24
N PHE A 115 -17.48 6.80 -6.52
CA PHE A 115 -17.08 5.78 -5.56
C PHE A 115 -15.81 6.17 -4.79
N ASP A 116 -15.64 5.59 -3.60
CA ASP A 116 -14.38 5.64 -2.84
C ASP A 116 -13.26 5.05 -3.70
N PRO A 117 -12.13 5.75 -3.92
CA PRO A 117 -11.19 5.39 -4.98
C PRO A 117 -10.04 4.48 -4.55
N GLU A 118 -9.93 4.17 -3.25
CA GLU A 118 -8.85 3.34 -2.71
C GLU A 118 -8.80 1.97 -3.39
N ASN A 119 -7.65 1.66 -3.98
CA ASN A 119 -7.35 0.36 -4.55
C ASN A 119 -5.92 -0.04 -4.17
N THR A 120 -5.61 -1.31 -4.37
CA THR A 120 -4.26 -1.86 -4.19
C THR A 120 -4.15 -3.14 -5.01
N LEU A 121 -2.92 -3.52 -5.35
CA LEU A 121 -2.67 -4.84 -5.92
C LEU A 121 -2.69 -5.92 -4.82
N HIS A 122 -2.99 -7.15 -5.21
CA HIS A 122 -2.90 -8.33 -4.35
C HIS A 122 -2.21 -9.47 -5.10
N ASP A 123 -1.41 -10.28 -4.40
CA ASP A 123 -1.02 -11.57 -4.94
C ASP A 123 -2.26 -12.47 -5.02
N LEU A 124 -2.44 -13.16 -6.14
CA LEU A 124 -3.28 -14.35 -6.19
C LEU A 124 -2.52 -15.48 -5.49
N ARG A 125 -2.70 -15.55 -4.18
CA ARG A 125 -1.81 -16.30 -3.29
C ARG A 125 -2.11 -17.79 -3.30
N TRP A 126 -3.40 -18.13 -3.34
CA TRP A 126 -3.88 -19.50 -3.21
C TRP A 126 -5.34 -19.60 -3.66
N GLY A 127 -5.80 -20.80 -4.01
CA GLY A 127 -7.22 -21.11 -4.21
C GLY A 127 -7.52 -22.60 -4.08
N ALA A 128 -8.70 -22.93 -3.55
CA ALA A 128 -9.22 -24.31 -3.55
C ALA A 128 -10.73 -24.35 -3.30
N GLU A 129 -11.32 -25.54 -3.50
CA GLU A 129 -12.68 -25.83 -3.05
C GLU A 129 -12.77 -25.84 -1.52
N PHE A 130 -13.76 -25.14 -0.98
CA PHE A 130 -14.09 -25.09 0.43
C PHE A 130 -15.60 -25.06 0.58
N ASN A 131 -16.17 -26.05 1.26
CA ASN A 131 -17.62 -26.18 1.48
C ASN A 131 -18.49 -26.10 0.21
N GLY A 132 -17.99 -26.62 -0.92
CA GLY A 132 -18.72 -26.65 -2.19
C GLY A 132 -18.60 -25.39 -3.04
N GLU A 133 -17.79 -24.42 -2.62
CA GLU A 133 -17.46 -23.20 -3.39
C GLU A 133 -15.96 -23.11 -3.62
N TYR A 134 -15.52 -22.51 -4.74
CA TYR A 134 -14.10 -22.24 -4.97
C TYR A 134 -13.72 -20.91 -4.32
N VAL A 135 -12.76 -20.93 -3.39
CA VAL A 135 -12.31 -19.76 -2.64
C VAL A 135 -10.92 -19.35 -3.09
N TRP A 136 -10.76 -18.07 -3.42
CA TRP A 136 -9.47 -17.44 -3.69
C TRP A 136 -8.96 -16.70 -2.46
N VAL A 137 -7.65 -16.74 -2.24
CA VAL A 137 -6.95 -15.92 -1.24
C VAL A 137 -6.14 -14.86 -1.98
N LEU A 138 -6.60 -13.61 -1.88
CA LEU A 138 -5.89 -12.43 -2.34
C LEU A 138 -5.10 -11.85 -1.18
N LEU A 139 -3.76 -11.90 -1.25
CA LEU A 139 -2.92 -11.52 -0.12
C LEU A 139 -1.64 -10.84 -0.59
N ILE A 140 -1.62 -9.51 -0.56
CA ILE A 140 -0.43 -8.73 -0.86
C ILE A 140 0.70 -9.03 0.14
N SER A 141 1.94 -8.99 -0.33
CA SER A 141 3.19 -9.14 0.43
C SER A 141 3.53 -7.93 1.32
N GLY A 142 2.54 -7.19 1.84
CA GLY A 142 2.83 -6.07 2.72
C GLY A 142 1.60 -5.35 3.26
N ALA A 143 1.02 -4.45 2.46
CA ALA A 143 0.01 -3.52 2.94
C ALA A 143 -1.14 -3.26 1.98
N ALA A 144 -2.33 -3.07 2.56
CA ALA A 144 -3.52 -2.57 1.87
C ALA A 144 -3.98 -1.25 2.52
N PRO A 145 -4.70 -0.37 1.80
CA PRO A 145 -5.14 0.90 2.35
C PRO A 145 -6.14 0.70 3.50
N PRO A 146 -6.04 1.48 4.58
CA PRO A 146 -6.95 1.35 5.72
C PRO A 146 -8.43 1.43 5.37
N ALA A 147 -8.80 2.18 4.33
CA ALA A 147 -10.17 2.23 3.82
C ALA A 147 -10.73 0.86 3.43
N HIS A 148 -9.89 -0.16 3.17
CA HIS A 148 -10.33 -1.52 2.88
C HIS A 148 -10.65 -2.31 4.15
N PHE A 149 -10.10 -1.93 5.30
CA PHE A 149 -10.28 -2.66 6.56
C PHE A 149 -11.57 -2.28 7.28
N ILE A 150 -12.11 -3.23 8.04
CA ILE A 150 -13.15 -2.97 9.03
C ILE A 150 -12.63 -1.89 10.00
N ASP A 151 -13.45 -0.88 10.30
CA ASP A 151 -13.10 0.28 11.15
C ASP A 151 -11.92 1.15 10.66
N GLY A 152 -11.51 1.02 9.40
CA GLY A 152 -10.50 1.89 8.80
C GLY A 152 -9.14 1.80 9.52
N TRP A 153 -8.51 2.95 9.77
CA TRP A 153 -7.26 3.05 10.53
C TRP A 153 -7.34 2.40 11.92
N LYS A 154 -8.49 2.42 12.58
CA LYS A 154 -8.67 1.87 13.93
C LYS A 154 -8.67 0.34 13.94
N GLY A 155 -9.15 -0.29 12.87
CA GLY A 155 -9.08 -1.74 12.71
C GLY A 155 -7.76 -2.25 12.12
N ALA A 156 -6.87 -1.34 11.73
CA ALA A 156 -5.55 -1.68 11.24
C ALA A 156 -4.55 -1.92 12.38
N SER A 157 -3.56 -2.76 12.11
CA SER A 157 -2.41 -3.00 12.97
C SER A 157 -1.10 -2.95 12.21
N SER A 158 -0.03 -2.59 12.92
CA SER A 158 1.33 -2.57 12.42
C SER A 158 2.22 -3.38 13.34
N LEU A 159 2.84 -4.43 12.79
CA LEU A 159 3.85 -5.26 13.44
C LEU A 159 5.11 -5.26 12.61
N ARG A 160 6.21 -5.70 13.22
CA ARG A 160 7.46 -5.89 12.50
C ARG A 160 7.30 -6.94 11.42
N GLN A 161 7.72 -6.60 10.21
CA GLN A 161 7.84 -7.59 9.14
C GLN A 161 8.86 -8.68 9.50
N PRO A 162 8.74 -9.92 8.99
CA PRO A 162 9.61 -11.04 9.37
C PRO A 162 11.11 -10.79 9.07
N PRO A 163 12.01 -11.15 10.01
CA PRO A 163 13.46 -10.82 9.91
C PRO A 163 14.15 -11.51 8.73
N MET A 164 13.64 -12.66 8.33
CA MET A 164 14.16 -13.44 7.20
C MET A 164 14.08 -12.68 5.86
N TYR A 165 13.07 -11.83 5.68
CA TYR A 165 12.89 -11.05 4.45
C TYR A 165 13.25 -9.57 4.65
N PHE A 166 12.98 -9.03 5.85
CA PHE A 166 13.12 -7.61 6.18
C PHE A 166 14.08 -7.46 7.35
N ARG A 167 15.39 -7.50 7.06
CA ARG A 167 16.44 -7.42 8.08
C ARG A 167 16.30 -6.16 8.96
N LEU A 168 16.06 -5.01 8.34
CA LEU A 168 15.91 -3.72 9.04
C LEU A 168 14.53 -3.54 9.70
N GLY A 169 13.67 -4.57 9.64
CA GLY A 169 12.32 -4.56 10.18
C GLY A 169 11.43 -3.57 9.43
N GLY A 170 10.63 -2.81 10.18
CA GLY A 170 9.59 -1.94 9.63
C GLY A 170 8.19 -2.52 9.87
N GLY A 171 7.24 -1.62 10.08
CA GLY A 171 5.85 -1.95 10.36
C GLY A 171 5.07 -2.31 9.11
N SER A 172 4.32 -3.40 9.14
CA SER A 172 3.29 -3.70 8.13
C SER A 172 2.11 -2.72 8.26
N LEU A 173 1.18 -2.74 7.29
CA LEU A 173 -0.16 -2.15 7.47
C LEU A 173 -1.22 -3.17 7.08
N ARG A 174 -1.73 -3.88 8.09
CA ARG A 174 -2.65 -5.01 7.90
C ARG A 174 -3.95 -4.83 8.69
N GLY A 175 -5.00 -5.45 8.21
CA GLY A 175 -6.30 -5.50 8.88
C GLY A 175 -7.17 -6.60 8.28
N VAL A 176 -8.39 -6.72 8.80
CA VAL A 176 -9.42 -7.59 8.21
C VAL A 176 -10.20 -6.76 7.22
N SER A 177 -10.23 -7.17 5.95
CA SER A 177 -10.97 -6.46 4.90
C SER A 177 -12.47 -6.46 5.17
N LYS A 178 -13.15 -5.39 4.77
CA LYS A 178 -14.62 -5.33 4.76
C LYS A 178 -15.17 -6.43 3.85
N PRO A 179 -16.24 -7.14 4.25
CA PRO A 179 -16.94 -8.03 3.33
C PRO A 179 -17.66 -7.22 2.26
N GLY A 180 -17.77 -7.75 1.05
CA GLY A 180 -18.48 -7.09 -0.03
C GLY A 180 -18.08 -7.62 -1.40
N HIS A 181 -18.65 -7.01 -2.43
CA HIS A 181 -18.25 -7.26 -3.81
C HIS A 181 -16.93 -6.54 -4.10
N ILE A 182 -16.08 -7.20 -4.87
CA ILE A 182 -14.85 -6.62 -5.40
C ILE A 182 -14.92 -6.65 -6.93
N VAL A 183 -14.19 -5.74 -7.55
CA VAL A 183 -13.78 -5.86 -8.96
C VAL A 183 -12.30 -6.19 -8.92
N TRP A 184 -11.87 -7.20 -9.65
CA TRP A 184 -10.45 -7.47 -9.86
C TRP A 184 -10.10 -7.18 -11.31
N SER A 185 -8.91 -6.64 -11.53
CA SER A 185 -8.39 -6.37 -12.86
C SER A 185 -6.88 -6.60 -12.91
N ARG A 186 -6.40 -6.95 -14.09
CA ARG A 186 -4.98 -7.08 -14.37
C ARG A 186 -4.69 -6.58 -15.79
N VAL A 187 -4.01 -5.45 -15.88
CA VAL A 187 -3.27 -5.09 -17.09
C VAL A 187 -2.04 -5.98 -17.24
N PHE A 188 -1.71 -6.40 -18.47
CA PHE A 188 -0.48 -7.13 -18.77
C PHE A 188 -0.02 -6.88 -20.22
N VAL A 189 1.22 -7.26 -20.52
CA VAL A 189 1.79 -7.16 -21.87
C VAL A 189 1.91 -8.55 -22.48
N GLU A 190 1.32 -8.77 -23.64
CA GLU A 190 1.44 -9.99 -24.43
C GLU A 190 1.53 -9.64 -25.91
N GLY A 191 2.49 -10.23 -26.62
CA GLY A 191 2.67 -9.98 -28.07
C GLY A 191 3.15 -8.56 -28.42
N GLY A 192 3.59 -7.77 -27.42
CA GLY A 192 3.95 -6.37 -27.61
C GLY A 192 2.79 -5.39 -27.45
N ASP A 193 1.60 -5.89 -27.09
CA ASP A 193 0.40 -5.10 -26.86
C ASP A 193 -0.05 -5.17 -25.40
N LEU A 194 -0.80 -4.16 -24.96
CA LEU A 194 -1.45 -4.13 -23.65
C LEU A 194 -2.78 -4.88 -23.69
N HIS A 195 -2.99 -5.73 -22.70
CA HIS A 195 -4.21 -6.49 -22.47
C HIS A 195 -4.74 -6.22 -21.07
N ILE A 196 -6.02 -6.54 -20.85
CA ILE A 196 -6.65 -6.46 -19.53
C ILE A 196 -7.58 -7.65 -19.31
N ASP A 197 -7.41 -8.30 -18.16
CA ASP A 197 -8.41 -9.19 -17.58
C ASP A 197 -9.19 -8.44 -16.49
N ILE A 198 -10.50 -8.66 -16.40
CA ILE A 198 -11.37 -8.01 -15.41
C ILE A 198 -12.56 -8.91 -15.04
N GLY A 199 -12.97 -8.87 -13.77
CA GLY A 199 -14.15 -9.59 -13.27
C GLY A 199 -14.65 -9.13 -11.91
#